data_AF-A0A7Y5T458-F1
#
_entry.id   AF-A0A7Y5T458-F1
#
_cell.length_a   1.000
_cell.length_b   1.000
_cell.length_c   1.000
_cell.angle_alpha   90.00
_cell.angle_beta   90.00
_cell.angle_gamma   90.00
#
_symmetry.space_group_name_H-M   'P 1'
#
loop_
_entity.id
_entity.type
_entity.pdbx_description
1 polymer ?
#
loop_
_entity_poly.entity_id
_entity_poly.type
_entity_poly.pdbx_seq_one_letter_code
_entity_poly.pdbx_strand_id
1 'polypeptide(L)'
;MLEFLRRRLAELVEQRGALADALSGTYAEARSANRDLTEAEQAAYDEARGALVKHDEAIADAKRRLAEAEEDEKRAAGVAALAAEFGTEERTQRAPAIVGSEPETYRKDGQFSYFRDLTMVSLNRADSGARARLERNNREVEVETRALSTTDGAGGDFVPPLWMINDYVELARTARPTADRVRNETLPGGTDQVNVPKILTGTAVAEQATQNTAVQNTDATTGSVAANVATLAGQQILPVQLIEQSPLNMDTILLADLAADYAAKVDLFVLNNNAANKMGLLQQTGTNAVTYTSASPTVALLWSKLADAIQQVTTNRFLPPDTIVMHPRRWAYLLAATDSAGRPIIGVDNGPTFNSLGTSTGVASANGVVGRIAGLDVVVDPQVPTNLGAGTNQDPIIVFRSSDSILWEGAPHAEAFRETKADQLSVLLRFYRYAAFTTARYAKSVSVINGTGLVAPTF
;
A
#
# COMPACT_ATOMS: atom_id res chain seq x y z
N MET A 1 -22.25 -31.09 -11.62
CA MET A 1 -20.92 -30.67 -11.11
C MET A 1 -20.44 -31.55 -9.95
N LEU A 2 -21.26 -31.77 -8.92
CA LEU A 2 -20.92 -32.65 -7.78
C LEU A 2 -20.59 -34.10 -8.17
N GLU A 3 -21.37 -34.72 -9.06
CA GLU A 3 -21.08 -36.10 -9.52
C GLU A 3 -19.73 -36.21 -10.23
N PHE A 4 -19.34 -35.17 -10.97
CA PHE A 4 -18.03 -35.11 -11.64
C PHE A 4 -16.89 -35.02 -10.61
N LEU A 5 -17.03 -34.19 -9.58
CA LEU A 5 -16.05 -34.06 -8.50
C LEU A 5 -15.92 -35.34 -7.67
N ARG A 6 -17.04 -36.03 -7.38
CA ARG A 6 -17.03 -37.34 -6.70
C ARG A 6 -16.34 -38.41 -7.54
N ARG A 7 -16.62 -38.48 -8.84
CA ARG A 7 -15.96 -39.40 -9.76
C ARG A 7 -14.46 -39.14 -9.85
N ARG A 8 -14.05 -37.86 -9.92
CA ARG A 8 -12.65 -37.45 -9.95
C ARG A 8 -11.90 -37.78 -8.66
N LEU A 9 -12.54 -37.59 -7.51
CA LEU A 9 -11.97 -37.96 -6.22
C LEU A 9 -11.76 -39.48 -6.10
N ALA A 10 -12.72 -40.28 -6.56
CA ALA A 10 -12.60 -41.74 -6.59
C ALA A 10 -11.41 -42.21 -7.45
N GLU A 11 -11.26 -41.62 -8.64
CA GLU A 11 -10.14 -41.89 -9.55
C GLU A 11 -8.78 -41.55 -8.91
N LEU A 12 -8.68 -40.40 -8.23
CA LEU A 12 -7.44 -39.99 -7.56
C LEU A 12 -7.07 -40.91 -6.39
N VAL A 13 -8.07 -41.40 -5.64
CA VAL A 13 -7.86 -42.34 -4.54
C VAL A 13 -7.41 -43.71 -5.06
N GLU A 14 -7.95 -44.17 -6.18
CA GLU A 14 -7.53 -45.41 -6.85
C GLU A 14 -6.08 -45.31 -7.35
N GLN A 15 -5.72 -44.20 -8.00
CA GLN A 15 -4.36 -43.93 -8.47
C GLN A 15 -3.36 -43.86 -7.30
N ARG A 16 -3.75 -43.26 -6.17
CA ARG A 16 -2.94 -43.25 -4.95
C ARG A 16 -2.72 -44.66 -4.41
N GLY A 17 -3.74 -45.52 -4.43
CA GLY A 17 -3.63 -46.92 -4.03
C GLY A 17 -2.59 -47.68 -4.84
N ALA A 18 -2.66 -47.57 -6.17
CA ALA A 18 -1.70 -48.20 -7.07
C ALA A 18 -0.25 -47.70 -6.84
N LEU A 19 -0.06 -46.40 -6.55
CA LEU A 19 1.24 -45.82 -6.24
C LEU A 19 1.78 -46.28 -4.88
N ALA A 20 0.92 -46.45 -3.87
CA ALA A 20 1.29 -46.98 -2.57
C ALA A 20 1.72 -48.46 -2.67
N ASP A 21 1.02 -49.25 -3.48
CA ASP A 21 1.39 -50.64 -3.76
C ASP A 21 2.73 -50.72 -4.51
N ALA A 22 2.94 -49.86 -5.52
CA ALA A 22 4.21 -49.75 -6.23
C ALA A 22 5.37 -49.36 -5.29
N LEU A 23 5.18 -48.37 -4.40
CA LEU A 23 6.15 -47.98 -3.38
C LEU A 23 6.48 -49.16 -2.46
N SER A 24 5.47 -49.93 -2.04
CA SER A 24 5.70 -51.10 -1.17
C SER A 24 6.54 -52.19 -1.84
N GLY A 25 6.42 -52.32 -3.16
CA GLY A 25 7.19 -53.25 -3.97
C GLY A 25 8.67 -52.89 -4.07
N THR A 26 9.03 -51.60 -4.10
CA THR A 26 10.43 -51.17 -4.32
C THR A 26 11.37 -51.54 -3.19
N TYR A 27 10.88 -51.65 -1.95
CA TYR A 27 11.69 -52.03 -0.78
C TYR A 27 11.37 -53.43 -0.23
N ALA A 28 10.48 -54.19 -0.88
CA ALA A 28 10.07 -55.52 -0.41
C ALA A 28 11.24 -56.52 -0.38
N GLU A 29 12.09 -56.51 -1.40
CA GLU A 29 13.27 -57.39 -1.50
C GLU A 29 14.33 -57.02 -0.45
N ALA A 30 14.65 -55.73 -0.30
CA ALA A 30 15.56 -55.23 0.71
C ALA A 30 15.09 -55.59 2.14
N ARG A 31 13.78 -55.47 2.40
CA ARG A 31 13.15 -55.87 3.67
C ARG A 31 13.23 -57.38 3.92
N SER A 32 13.06 -58.20 2.89
CA SER A 32 13.14 -59.66 3.01
C SER A 32 14.56 -60.16 3.30
N ALA A 33 15.57 -59.44 2.80
CA ALA A 33 16.98 -59.74 2.99
C ALA A 33 17.61 -59.04 4.20
N ASN A 34 16.82 -58.23 4.94
CA ASN A 34 17.25 -57.46 6.12
C ASN A 34 18.53 -56.63 5.86
N ARG A 35 18.60 -56.03 4.67
CA ARG A 35 19.73 -55.22 4.18
C ARG A 35 19.30 -53.77 3.97
N ASP A 36 20.27 -52.86 4.00
CA ASP A 36 20.04 -51.48 3.61
C ASP A 36 19.72 -51.37 2.10
N LEU A 37 18.98 -50.31 1.75
CA LEU A 37 18.66 -49.97 0.37
C LEU A 37 19.95 -49.62 -0.38
N THR A 38 20.12 -50.19 -1.57
CA THR A 38 21.19 -49.76 -2.47
C THR A 38 20.90 -48.36 -3.01
N GLU A 39 21.93 -47.67 -3.51
CA GLU A 39 21.79 -46.30 -4.06
C GLU A 39 20.73 -46.22 -5.19
N ALA A 40 20.62 -47.27 -6.00
CA ALA A 40 19.59 -47.37 -7.05
C ALA A 40 18.17 -47.57 -6.49
N GLU A 41 18.01 -48.37 -5.43
CA GLU A 41 16.71 -48.59 -4.77
C GLU A 41 16.26 -47.38 -3.97
N GLN A 42 17.21 -46.65 -3.37
CA GLN A 42 16.95 -45.40 -2.65
C GLN A 42 16.43 -44.32 -3.59
N ALA A 43 17.03 -44.16 -4.78
CA ALA A 43 16.55 -43.20 -5.78
C ALA A 43 15.12 -43.54 -6.27
N ALA A 44 14.83 -44.81 -6.52
CA ALA A 44 13.49 -45.27 -6.90
C ALA A 44 12.46 -45.07 -5.79
N TYR A 45 12.87 -45.23 -4.53
CA TYR A 45 12.02 -44.95 -3.36
C TYR A 45 11.67 -43.46 -3.24
N ASP A 46 12.66 -42.58 -3.38
CA ASP A 46 12.45 -41.13 -3.28
C ASP A 46 11.56 -40.60 -4.42
N GLU A 47 11.70 -41.12 -5.64
CA GLU A 47 10.84 -40.78 -6.78
C GLU A 47 9.39 -41.23 -6.54
N ALA A 48 9.17 -42.48 -6.15
CA ALA A 48 7.85 -43.02 -5.86
C ALA A 48 7.17 -42.28 -4.68
N ARG A 49 7.94 -41.91 -3.66
CA ARG A 49 7.44 -41.10 -2.53
C ARG A 49 7.08 -39.68 -2.97
N GLY A 50 7.86 -39.05 -3.86
CA GLY A 50 7.54 -37.75 -4.43
C GLY A 50 6.24 -37.76 -5.26
N ALA A 51 5.98 -38.83 -6.02
CA ALA A 51 4.72 -39.00 -6.74
C ALA A 51 3.52 -39.14 -5.80
N LEU A 52 3.68 -39.87 -4.70
CA LEU A 52 2.62 -40.08 -3.69
C LEU A 52 2.21 -38.76 -3.03
N VAL A 53 3.18 -37.92 -2.65
CA VAL A 53 2.91 -36.58 -2.05
C VAL A 53 2.11 -35.69 -3.00
N LYS A 54 2.45 -35.65 -4.30
CA LYS A 54 1.69 -34.86 -5.29
C LYS A 54 0.24 -35.33 -5.43
N HIS A 55 -0.01 -36.63 -5.37
CA HIS A 55 -1.37 -37.18 -5.40
C HIS A 55 -2.15 -36.89 -4.12
N ASP A 56 -1.49 -36.89 -2.95
CA ASP A 56 -2.10 -36.49 -1.68
C ASP A 56 -2.56 -35.02 -1.69
N GLU A 57 -1.74 -34.13 -2.26
CA GLU A 57 -2.11 -32.72 -2.46
C GLU A 57 -3.31 -32.57 -3.41
N ALA A 58 -3.33 -33.31 -4.52
CA ALA A 58 -4.44 -33.30 -5.47
C ALA A 58 -5.75 -33.81 -4.86
N ILE A 59 -5.68 -34.83 -3.99
CA ILE A 59 -6.83 -35.34 -3.24
C ILE A 59 -7.34 -34.29 -2.25
N ALA A 60 -6.43 -33.60 -1.55
CA ALA A 60 -6.81 -32.54 -0.61
C ALA A 60 -7.53 -31.37 -1.31
N ASP A 61 -7.05 -30.95 -2.48
CA ASP A 61 -7.70 -29.91 -3.27
C ASP A 61 -9.09 -30.36 -3.79
N ALA A 62 -9.19 -31.59 -4.31
CA ALA A 62 -10.46 -32.16 -4.77
C ALA A 62 -11.50 -32.27 -3.63
N LYS A 63 -11.08 -32.64 -2.42
CA LYS A 63 -11.96 -32.68 -1.23
C LYS A 63 -12.47 -31.29 -0.84
N ARG A 64 -11.63 -30.27 -0.90
CA ARG A 64 -12.00 -28.88 -0.59
C ARG A 64 -13.10 -28.38 -1.55
N ARG A 65 -12.88 -28.55 -2.85
CA ARG A 65 -13.87 -28.17 -3.89
C ARG A 65 -15.19 -28.93 -3.77
N LEU A 66 -15.14 -30.20 -3.35
CA LEU A 66 -16.35 -30.98 -3.09
C LEU A 66 -17.13 -30.43 -1.89
N ALA A 67 -16.45 -30.09 -0.80
CA ALA A 67 -17.09 -29.52 0.39
C ALA A 67 -17.76 -28.17 0.08
N GLU A 68 -17.07 -27.29 -0.65
CA GLU A 68 -17.63 -26.00 -1.09
C GLU A 68 -18.90 -26.21 -1.94
N ALA A 69 -18.85 -27.13 -2.92
CA ALA A 69 -20.00 -27.40 -3.79
C ALA A 69 -21.18 -28.07 -3.04
N GLU A 70 -20.92 -28.89 -2.02
CA GLU A 70 -21.98 -29.49 -1.19
C GLU A 70 -22.62 -28.45 -0.26
N GLU A 71 -21.85 -27.45 0.22
CA GLU A 71 -22.40 -26.31 0.96
C GLU A 71 -23.25 -25.39 0.09
N ASP A 72 -22.86 -25.17 -1.16
CA ASP A 72 -23.66 -24.43 -2.14
C ASP A 72 -25.01 -25.12 -2.40
N GLU A 73 -25.01 -26.44 -2.59
CA GLU A 73 -26.25 -27.21 -2.80
C GLU A 73 -27.15 -27.19 -1.56
N LYS A 74 -26.57 -27.27 -0.35
CA LYS A 74 -27.34 -27.11 0.90
C LYS A 74 -27.93 -25.71 1.06
N ARG A 75 -27.19 -24.67 0.69
CA ARG A 75 -27.71 -23.29 0.68
C ARG A 75 -28.84 -23.14 -0.33
N ALA A 76 -28.69 -23.66 -1.54
CA ALA A 76 -29.73 -23.65 -2.56
C ALA A 76 -30.98 -24.44 -2.14
N ALA A 77 -30.81 -25.63 -1.56
CA ALA A 77 -31.91 -26.44 -1.05
C ALA A 77 -32.60 -25.80 0.16
N GLY A 78 -31.85 -25.12 1.04
CA GLY A 78 -32.40 -24.37 2.17
C GLY A 78 -33.25 -23.18 1.73
N VAL A 79 -32.83 -22.45 0.69
CA VAL A 79 -33.62 -21.38 0.07
C VAL A 79 -34.88 -21.94 -0.61
N ALA A 80 -34.77 -23.08 -1.31
CA ALA A 80 -35.91 -23.75 -1.93
C ALA A 80 -36.92 -24.28 -0.89
N ALA A 81 -36.45 -24.77 0.27
CA ALA A 81 -37.30 -25.22 1.37
C ALA A 81 -38.02 -24.03 2.05
N LEU A 82 -37.32 -22.91 2.27
CA LEU A 82 -37.95 -21.67 2.77
C LEU A 82 -39.03 -21.16 1.80
N ALA A 83 -38.77 -21.22 0.50
CA ALA A 83 -39.75 -20.82 -0.52
C ALA A 83 -40.99 -21.73 -0.53
N ALA A 84 -40.86 -23.00 -0.17
CA ALA A 84 -41.97 -23.94 -0.04
C ALA A 84 -42.75 -23.78 1.28
N GLU A 85 -42.09 -23.34 2.35
CA GLU A 85 -42.69 -23.17 3.69
C GLU A 85 -43.50 -21.85 3.81
N PHE A 86 -43.10 -20.79 3.11
CA PHE A 86 -43.82 -19.51 3.08
C PHE A 86 -44.84 -19.38 1.94
N GLY A 87 -45.43 -20.50 1.53
CA GLY A 87 -46.49 -20.58 0.51
C GLY A 87 -47.58 -19.54 0.72
N THR A 88 -47.62 -18.56 -0.19
CA THR A 88 -48.51 -17.41 -0.15
C THR A 88 -49.89 -17.82 -0.65
N GLU A 89 -50.93 -17.69 0.19
CA GLU A 89 -52.31 -18.00 -0.17
C GLU A 89 -52.86 -17.09 -1.28
N GLU A 90 -53.57 -17.71 -2.21
CA GLU A 90 -54.12 -17.14 -3.44
C GLU A 90 -55.23 -16.11 -3.20
N ARG A 91 -55.12 -14.95 -3.85
CA ARG A 91 -56.29 -14.18 -4.34
C ARG A 91 -56.15 -13.93 -5.84
N THR A 92 -56.86 -14.80 -6.56
CA THR A 92 -57.35 -14.78 -7.94
C THR A 92 -57.07 -13.52 -8.77
N GLN A 93 -56.19 -13.66 -9.78
CA GLN A 93 -56.35 -13.10 -11.13
C GLN A 93 -55.33 -13.75 -12.08
N ARG A 94 -55.84 -14.44 -13.13
CA ARG A 94 -55.16 -15.08 -14.28
C ARG A 94 -53.62 -15.10 -14.23
N ALA A 95 -53.04 -16.28 -13.95
CA ALA A 95 -51.60 -16.52 -14.03
C ALA A 95 -51.08 -16.48 -15.49
N PRO A 96 -50.08 -15.65 -15.81
CA PRO A 96 -49.25 -15.77 -17.00
C PRO A 96 -48.18 -16.86 -16.79
N ALA A 97 -47.62 -17.39 -17.88
CA ALA A 97 -46.56 -18.40 -17.86
C ALA A 97 -45.40 -18.00 -16.92
N ILE A 98 -45.04 -18.89 -15.98
CA ILE A 98 -43.89 -18.69 -15.10
C ILE A 98 -42.63 -19.00 -15.92
N VAL A 99 -41.92 -17.96 -16.35
CA VAL A 99 -40.60 -18.07 -16.98
C VAL A 99 -39.58 -18.26 -15.86
N GLY A 100 -39.00 -19.45 -15.75
CA GLY A 100 -37.85 -19.68 -14.88
C GLY A 100 -36.64 -18.95 -15.43
N SER A 101 -36.12 -17.98 -14.67
CA SER A 101 -34.90 -17.19 -14.91
C SER A 101 -34.63 -16.83 -16.38
N GLU A 102 -35.04 -15.63 -16.79
CA GLU A 102 -34.62 -15.10 -18.08
C GLU A 102 -33.10 -14.92 -18.09
N PRO A 103 -32.36 -15.51 -19.06
CA PRO A 103 -30.93 -15.29 -19.16
C PRO A 103 -30.65 -13.81 -19.44
N GLU A 104 -29.70 -13.23 -18.69
CA GLU A 104 -29.29 -11.83 -18.81
C GLU A 104 -29.08 -11.40 -20.27
N THR A 105 -29.56 -10.21 -20.61
CA THR A 105 -29.57 -9.72 -21.99
C THR A 105 -28.16 -9.58 -22.58
N TYR A 106 -27.16 -9.28 -21.75
CA TYR A 106 -25.74 -9.22 -22.15
C TYR A 106 -24.89 -10.05 -21.19
N ARG A 107 -24.14 -11.01 -21.74
CA ARG A 107 -23.22 -11.88 -20.98
C ARG A 107 -21.82 -11.85 -21.59
N LYS A 108 -20.79 -12.16 -20.77
CA LYS A 108 -19.38 -12.15 -21.19
C LYS A 108 -19.10 -13.05 -22.41
N ASP A 109 -19.83 -14.16 -22.54
CA ASP A 109 -19.78 -15.09 -23.68
C ASP A 109 -21.07 -15.05 -24.54
N GLY A 110 -21.62 -13.84 -24.72
CA GLY A 110 -22.88 -13.57 -25.41
C GLY A 110 -22.73 -13.40 -26.92
N GLN A 111 -23.81 -13.63 -27.66
CA GLN A 111 -23.84 -13.35 -29.11
C GLN A 111 -24.03 -11.85 -29.42
N PHE A 112 -24.44 -11.03 -28.44
CA PHE A 112 -24.78 -9.62 -28.62
C PHE A 112 -23.90 -8.73 -27.72
N SER A 113 -23.49 -7.59 -28.26
CA SER A 113 -22.60 -6.63 -27.58
C SER A 113 -23.38 -5.36 -27.26
N TYR A 114 -23.40 -4.98 -25.97
CA TYR A 114 -24.05 -3.78 -25.46
C TYR A 114 -23.58 -2.51 -26.20
N PHE A 115 -22.27 -2.37 -26.43
CA PHE A 115 -21.70 -1.21 -27.13
C PHE A 115 -22.06 -1.16 -28.62
N ARG A 116 -22.24 -2.32 -29.27
CA ARG A 116 -22.67 -2.39 -30.68
C ARG A 116 -24.14 -1.98 -30.83
N ASP A 117 -25.00 -2.39 -29.91
CA ASP A 117 -26.41 -2.01 -29.96
C ASP A 117 -26.63 -0.55 -29.55
N LEU A 118 -25.88 -0.05 -28.56
CA LEU A 118 -25.88 1.36 -28.15
C LEU A 118 -25.43 2.31 -29.28
N THR A 119 -24.37 1.96 -30.00
CA THR A 119 -23.86 2.75 -31.14
C THR A 119 -24.79 2.71 -32.35
N MET A 120 -25.46 1.58 -32.62
CA MET A 120 -26.47 1.50 -33.68
C MET A 120 -27.70 2.37 -33.36
N VAL A 121 -28.12 2.44 -32.09
CA VAL A 121 -29.26 3.25 -31.66
C VAL A 121 -28.92 4.75 -31.67
N SER A 122 -27.72 5.14 -31.23
CA SER A 122 -27.27 6.53 -31.22
C SER A 122 -27.01 7.11 -32.62
N LEU A 123 -26.54 6.27 -33.56
CA LEU A 123 -26.36 6.65 -34.96
C LEU A 123 -27.66 6.58 -35.78
N ASN A 124 -28.80 6.31 -35.13
CA ASN A 124 -30.13 6.13 -35.73
C ASN A 124 -30.17 5.08 -36.87
N ARG A 125 -29.27 4.09 -36.79
CA ARG A 125 -29.16 2.96 -37.73
C ARG A 125 -29.64 1.63 -37.11
N ALA A 126 -30.20 1.69 -35.92
CA ALA A 126 -30.63 0.51 -35.18
C ALA A 126 -31.86 -0.16 -35.79
N ASP A 127 -31.77 -1.49 -35.84
CA ASP A 127 -32.91 -2.37 -35.99
C ASP A 127 -33.78 -2.34 -34.72
N SER A 128 -35.08 -2.61 -34.85
CA SER A 128 -36.02 -2.59 -33.71
C SER A 128 -35.60 -3.57 -32.60
N GLY A 129 -34.85 -4.62 -32.95
CA GLY A 129 -34.29 -5.58 -31.99
C GLY A 129 -33.19 -5.01 -31.07
N ALA A 130 -32.39 -4.03 -31.50
CA ALA A 130 -31.33 -3.44 -30.68
C ALA A 130 -31.89 -2.51 -29.59
N ARG A 131 -32.93 -1.74 -29.94
CA ARG A 131 -33.67 -0.91 -28.97
C ARG A 131 -34.34 -1.75 -27.89
N ALA A 132 -34.99 -2.85 -28.28
CA ALA A 132 -35.66 -3.76 -27.35
C ALA A 132 -34.70 -4.46 -26.37
N ARG A 133 -33.45 -4.73 -26.77
CA ARG A 133 -32.43 -5.33 -25.89
C ARG A 133 -31.87 -4.32 -24.88
N LEU A 134 -31.66 -3.06 -25.29
CA LEU A 134 -31.22 -2.01 -24.37
C LEU A 134 -32.28 -1.72 -23.30
N GLU A 135 -33.55 -1.62 -23.70
CA GLU A 135 -34.66 -1.44 -22.74
C GLU A 135 -34.82 -2.61 -21.77
N ARG A 136 -34.53 -3.84 -22.22
CA ARG A 136 -34.57 -5.04 -21.36
C ARG A 136 -33.44 -5.03 -20.34
N ASN A 137 -32.20 -4.72 -20.76
CA ASN A 137 -31.06 -4.59 -19.86
C ASN A 137 -31.28 -3.51 -18.79
N ASN A 138 -31.87 -2.37 -19.16
CA ASN A 138 -32.18 -1.32 -18.19
C ASN A 138 -33.14 -1.79 -17.10
N ARG A 139 -34.14 -2.63 -17.45
CA ARG A 139 -35.06 -3.22 -16.49
C ARG A 139 -34.41 -4.30 -15.61
N GLU A 140 -33.47 -5.07 -16.15
CA GLU A 140 -32.70 -6.09 -15.39
C GLU A 140 -31.84 -5.42 -14.30
N VAL A 141 -31.12 -4.34 -14.65
CA VAL A 141 -30.27 -3.58 -13.73
C VAL A 141 -31.08 -2.85 -12.63
N GLU A 142 -32.25 -2.31 -12.98
CA GLU A 142 -33.15 -1.62 -12.04
C GLU A 142 -33.73 -2.56 -10.97
N VAL A 143 -33.88 -3.85 -11.26
CA VAL A 143 -34.41 -4.84 -10.31
C VAL A 143 -33.35 -5.29 -9.29
N GLU A 144 -32.08 -5.44 -9.70
CA GLU A 144 -30.99 -5.81 -8.78
C GLU A 144 -30.50 -4.67 -7.87
N THR A 145 -30.65 -3.40 -8.28
CA THR A 145 -30.14 -2.23 -7.53
C THR A 145 -31.10 -1.67 -6.47
N ARG A 146 -32.32 -2.21 -6.32
CA ARG A 146 -33.35 -1.74 -5.38
C ARG A 146 -33.09 -2.03 -3.88
N ALA A 147 -31.86 -2.38 -3.48
CA ALA A 147 -31.46 -2.48 -2.07
C ALA A 147 -30.90 -1.18 -1.47
N LEU A 148 -30.67 -0.12 -2.25
CA LEU A 148 -30.24 1.19 -1.76
C LEU A 148 -31.02 2.33 -2.44
N SER A 149 -32.07 2.81 -1.75
CA SER A 149 -32.80 4.09 -1.92
C SER A 149 -32.65 4.87 -3.25
N THR A 150 -33.74 4.97 -4.02
CA THR A 150 -33.89 5.89 -5.15
C THR A 150 -34.68 7.15 -4.77
N THR A 151 -34.09 8.33 -4.98
CA THR A 151 -34.85 9.54 -5.29
C THR A 151 -34.68 9.78 -6.79
N ASP A 152 -35.81 9.83 -7.49
CA ASP A 152 -35.90 9.98 -8.94
C ASP A 152 -35.63 11.42 -9.38
N GLY A 153 -34.98 11.57 -10.53
CA GLY A 153 -35.08 12.78 -11.35
C GLY A 153 -33.77 13.30 -11.95
N ALA A 154 -33.69 13.14 -13.28
CA ALA A 154 -32.81 13.83 -14.24
C ALA A 154 -31.47 13.14 -14.59
N GLY A 155 -31.54 12.23 -15.57
CA GLY A 155 -30.43 11.95 -16.49
C GLY A 155 -29.57 10.71 -16.23
N GLY A 156 -30.14 9.65 -15.63
CA GLY A 156 -29.40 8.46 -15.17
C GLY A 156 -29.48 7.19 -16.02
N ASP A 157 -29.82 7.24 -17.31
CA ASP A 157 -30.16 6.02 -18.08
C ASP A 157 -29.01 5.42 -18.93
N PHE A 158 -27.77 5.47 -18.43
CA PHE A 158 -26.65 4.71 -19.01
C PHE A 158 -25.76 4.14 -17.90
N VAL A 159 -26.31 3.22 -17.10
CA VAL A 159 -25.55 2.47 -16.10
C VAL A 159 -24.86 1.27 -16.79
N PRO A 160 -23.52 1.12 -16.70
CA PRO A 160 -22.82 -0.06 -17.23
C PRO A 160 -23.14 -1.31 -16.40
N PRO A 161 -23.00 -2.52 -16.97
CA PRO A 161 -23.14 -3.75 -16.20
C PRO A 161 -22.10 -3.86 -15.06
N LEU A 162 -22.56 -4.33 -13.90
CA LEU A 162 -21.87 -4.32 -12.59
C LEU A 162 -20.48 -4.98 -12.59
N TRP A 163 -20.26 -5.98 -13.45
CA TRP A 163 -18.99 -6.70 -13.52
C TRP A 163 -17.84 -5.87 -14.13
N MET A 164 -18.14 -4.76 -14.80
CA MET A 164 -17.12 -3.85 -15.36
C MET A 164 -16.66 -2.79 -14.35
N ILE A 165 -17.42 -2.60 -13.25
CA ILE A 165 -17.09 -1.70 -12.14
C ILE A 165 -16.12 -2.37 -11.15
N ASN A 166 -16.21 -3.69 -10.99
CA ASN A 166 -15.44 -4.45 -9.99
C ASN A 166 -14.01 -4.84 -10.41
N ASP A 167 -13.63 -4.61 -11.67
CA ASP A 167 -12.30 -5.01 -12.22
C ASP A 167 -11.29 -3.84 -12.34
N TYR A 168 -11.58 -2.65 -11.81
CA TYR A 168 -10.58 -1.58 -11.81
C TYR A 168 -9.59 -1.75 -10.65
N VAL A 169 -8.34 -2.08 -11.00
CA VAL A 169 -7.21 -2.08 -10.08
C VAL A 169 -6.66 -0.66 -9.99
N GLU A 170 -6.83 0.00 -8.85
CA GLU A 170 -6.21 1.30 -8.58
C GLU A 170 -4.68 1.20 -8.65
N LEU A 171 -4.03 2.26 -9.14
CA LEU A 171 -2.58 2.31 -9.17
C LEU A 171 -2.04 2.36 -7.74
N ALA A 172 -1.21 1.38 -7.36
CA ALA A 172 -0.54 1.39 -6.08
C ALA A 172 0.43 2.58 -5.99
N ARG A 173 0.11 3.56 -5.15
CA ARG A 173 0.98 4.72 -4.87
C ARG A 173 1.59 4.63 -3.48
N THR A 174 2.78 5.21 -3.35
CA THR A 174 3.43 5.35 -2.05
C THR A 174 2.67 6.38 -1.22
N ALA A 175 2.46 6.10 0.07
CA ALA A 175 1.88 7.05 1.01
C ALA A 175 2.87 8.18 1.37
N ARG A 176 2.50 9.05 2.31
CA ARG A 176 3.33 10.18 2.79
C ARG A 176 3.80 10.06 4.26
N PRO A 177 4.38 8.92 4.68
CA PRO A 177 4.63 8.62 6.08
C PRO A 177 5.63 9.57 6.76
N THR A 178 6.62 10.11 6.04
CA THR A 178 7.59 11.05 6.63
C THR A 178 6.99 12.45 6.75
N ALA A 179 6.23 12.91 5.76
CA ALA A 179 5.55 14.19 5.79
C ALA A 179 4.44 14.29 6.86
N ASP A 180 3.74 13.19 7.16
CA ASP A 180 2.73 13.16 8.21
C ASP A 180 3.32 13.20 9.63
N ARG A 181 4.62 12.91 9.78
CA ARG A 181 5.31 12.92 11.08
C ARG A 181 5.70 14.31 11.52
N VAL A 182 6.12 15.15 10.58
CA VAL A 182 6.58 16.51 10.90
C VAL A 182 5.41 17.39 11.32
N ARG A 183 5.71 18.52 11.97
CA ARG A 183 4.66 19.47 12.36
C ARG A 183 4.02 20.07 11.10
N ASN A 184 2.72 19.86 10.93
CA ASN A 184 1.95 20.39 9.82
C ASN A 184 1.28 21.71 10.22
N GLU A 185 1.45 22.74 9.40
CA GLU A 185 0.87 24.06 9.57
C GLU A 185 0.19 24.53 8.27
N THR A 186 -0.79 25.43 8.39
CA THR A 186 -1.43 26.00 7.19
C THR A 186 -0.52 27.08 6.60
N LEU A 187 -0.31 27.04 5.28
CA LEU A 187 0.46 28.07 4.59
C LEU A 187 -0.32 29.40 4.57
N PRO A 188 0.27 30.53 5.01
CA PRO A 188 -0.33 31.84 4.85
C PRO A 188 -0.56 32.19 3.37
N GLY A 189 -1.68 32.82 3.05
CA GLY A 189 -1.99 33.22 1.68
C GLY A 189 -1.07 34.31 1.15
N GLY A 190 -0.76 34.27 -0.16
CA GLY A 190 -0.05 35.35 -0.87
C GLY A 190 1.45 35.48 -0.59
N THR A 191 2.08 34.50 0.05
CA THR A 191 3.52 34.51 0.35
C THR A 191 4.29 33.55 -0.54
N ASP A 192 5.43 34.00 -1.07
CA ASP A 192 6.39 33.19 -1.83
C ASP A 192 7.48 32.54 -0.95
N GLN A 193 7.61 33.03 0.28
CA GLN A 193 8.53 32.55 1.31
C GLN A 193 7.96 32.74 2.71
N VAL A 194 8.25 31.80 3.61
CA VAL A 194 7.94 31.87 5.03
C VAL A 194 9.24 32.10 5.80
N ASN A 195 9.35 33.23 6.49
CA ASN A 195 10.52 33.55 7.30
C ASN A 195 10.25 33.26 8.78
N VAL A 196 10.99 32.30 9.33
CA VAL A 196 10.93 31.95 10.74
C VAL A 196 12.03 32.70 11.50
N PRO A 197 11.71 33.58 12.46
CA PRO A 197 12.71 34.26 13.27
C PRO A 197 13.46 33.25 14.14
N LYS A 198 14.77 33.44 14.27
CA LYS A 198 15.68 32.58 15.02
C LYS A 198 16.51 33.43 15.98
N ILE A 199 16.71 32.94 17.19
CA ILE A 199 17.71 33.49 18.12
C ILE A 199 19.04 32.79 17.83
N LEU A 200 20.09 33.56 17.54
CA LEU A 200 21.42 33.05 17.20
C LEU A 200 22.29 32.87 18.44
N THR A 201 22.29 33.86 19.33
CA THR A 201 22.92 33.79 20.66
C THR A 201 21.88 34.09 21.72
N GLY A 202 21.85 33.30 22.79
CA GLY A 202 20.99 33.53 23.94
C GLY A 202 21.56 34.58 24.89
N THR A 203 20.76 34.96 25.88
CA THR A 203 21.23 35.70 27.06
C THR A 203 21.93 34.74 28.03
N ALA A 204 22.88 35.25 28.82
CA ALA A 204 23.63 34.45 29.78
C ALA A 204 23.44 34.93 31.21
N VAL A 205 23.49 33.98 32.16
CA VAL A 205 23.59 34.23 33.60
C VAL A 205 24.88 33.59 34.08
N ALA A 206 25.64 34.27 34.94
CA ALA A 206 26.87 33.75 35.53
C ALA A 206 26.93 34.11 37.02
N GLU A 207 27.73 33.37 37.78
CA GLU A 207 28.02 33.66 39.18
C GLU A 207 28.73 35.02 39.30
N GLN A 208 28.26 35.86 40.23
CA GLN A 208 28.92 37.12 40.54
C GLN A 208 30.15 36.84 41.39
N ALA A 209 31.34 36.99 40.80
CA ALA A 209 32.60 36.54 41.40
C ALA A 209 32.91 37.13 42.79
N THR A 210 32.52 38.38 43.06
CA THR A 210 32.63 39.01 44.38
C THR A 210 31.53 40.06 44.59
N GLN A 211 31.31 40.44 45.86
CA GLN A 211 30.35 41.49 46.23
C GLN A 211 30.69 42.83 45.55
N ASN A 212 29.67 43.57 45.10
CA ASN A 212 29.79 44.88 44.44
C ASN A 212 30.52 44.88 43.07
N THR A 213 30.52 43.76 42.36
CA THR A 213 31.03 43.68 40.98
C THR A 213 29.90 43.71 39.94
N ALA A 214 30.22 44.01 38.68
CA ALA A 214 29.23 44.00 37.61
C ALA A 214 28.65 42.59 37.41
N VAL A 215 27.33 42.52 37.24
CA VAL A 215 26.61 41.27 36.92
C VAL A 215 26.78 40.95 35.43
N GLN A 216 26.79 39.66 35.07
CA GLN A 216 26.84 39.22 33.68
C GLN A 216 25.74 39.90 32.85
N ASN A 217 26.14 40.55 31.76
CA ASN A 217 25.24 41.06 30.74
C ASN A 217 25.67 40.49 29.38
N THR A 218 24.75 39.85 28.67
CA THR A 218 25.00 39.29 27.34
C THR A 218 23.73 39.43 26.52
N ASP A 219 23.82 40.20 25.44
CA ASP A 219 22.70 40.48 24.56
C ASP A 219 22.40 39.29 23.64
N ALA A 220 21.11 39.00 23.47
CA ALA A 220 20.67 38.02 22.50
C ALA A 220 20.71 38.60 21.09
N THR A 221 21.24 37.85 20.12
CA THR A 221 21.23 38.22 18.71
C THR A 221 20.16 37.42 17.96
N THR A 222 19.59 38.01 16.92
CA THR A 222 18.53 37.41 16.12
C THR A 222 18.95 37.21 14.67
N GLY A 223 18.28 36.30 13.99
CA GLY A 223 18.39 36.02 12.57
C GLY A 223 17.07 35.47 12.04
N SER A 224 17.06 35.01 10.79
CA SER A 224 15.89 34.39 10.19
C SER A 224 16.27 33.16 9.37
N VAL A 225 15.33 32.23 9.26
CA VAL A 225 15.39 31.06 8.40
C VAL A 225 14.27 31.20 7.38
N ALA A 226 14.64 31.24 6.08
CA ALA A 226 13.67 31.28 5.00
C ALA A 226 13.29 29.86 4.55
N ALA A 227 11.99 29.63 4.39
CA ALA A 227 11.41 28.45 3.77
C ALA A 227 10.65 28.90 2.51
N ASN A 228 11.21 28.64 1.33
CA ASN A 228 10.61 29.08 0.08
C ASN A 228 9.42 28.18 -0.29
N VAL A 229 8.35 28.79 -0.79
CA VAL A 229 7.15 28.06 -1.24
C VAL A 229 7.45 27.39 -2.58
N ALA A 230 7.08 26.12 -2.68
CA ALA A 230 7.11 25.32 -3.90
C ALA A 230 5.68 25.07 -4.38
N THR A 231 5.49 25.08 -5.69
CA THR A 231 4.23 24.64 -6.31
C THR A 231 4.41 23.20 -6.75
N LEU A 232 3.67 22.29 -6.16
CA LEU A 232 3.60 20.91 -6.61
C LEU A 232 2.31 20.78 -7.41
N ALA A 233 2.43 20.46 -8.70
CA ALA A 233 1.32 20.46 -9.64
C ALA A 233 1.36 19.22 -10.54
N GLY A 234 0.18 18.70 -10.86
CA GLY A 234 -0.08 17.68 -11.86
C GLY A 234 -1.20 18.13 -12.79
N GLN A 235 -1.19 17.63 -14.02
CA GLN A 235 -2.26 17.86 -14.97
C GLN A 235 -2.56 16.59 -15.74
N GLN A 236 -3.82 16.43 -16.13
CA GLN A 236 -4.27 15.33 -16.97
C GLN A 236 -5.18 15.89 -18.06
N ILE A 237 -4.94 15.48 -19.30
CA ILE A 237 -5.75 15.86 -20.44
C ILE A 237 -6.66 14.69 -20.78
N LEU A 238 -7.97 14.94 -20.81
CA LEU A 238 -8.99 13.93 -21.10
C LEU A 238 -9.79 14.31 -22.34
N PRO A 239 -10.03 13.37 -23.27
CA PRO A 239 -10.99 13.61 -24.36
C PRO A 239 -12.39 13.86 -23.81
N VAL A 240 -13.15 14.78 -24.40
CA VAL A 240 -14.54 15.04 -24.00
C VAL A 240 -15.41 13.79 -24.20
N GLN A 241 -15.15 13.00 -25.25
CA GLN A 241 -15.86 11.74 -25.48
C GLN A 241 -15.63 10.73 -24.37
N LEU A 242 -14.45 10.73 -23.75
CA LEU A 242 -14.18 9.85 -22.61
C LEU A 242 -15.00 10.27 -21.39
N ILE A 243 -15.25 11.56 -21.19
CA ILE A 243 -16.08 12.05 -20.08
C ILE A 243 -17.56 11.80 -20.37
N GLU A 244 -18.02 11.99 -21.61
CA GLU A 244 -19.44 11.87 -21.99
C GLU A 244 -19.90 10.44 -22.23
N GLN A 245 -19.01 9.55 -22.69
CA GLN A 245 -19.34 8.17 -23.06
C GLN A 245 -18.79 7.13 -22.09
N SER A 246 -17.93 7.52 -21.15
CA SER A 246 -17.49 6.59 -20.12
C SER A 246 -18.62 6.33 -19.13
N PRO A 247 -18.91 5.06 -18.84
CA PRO A 247 -19.92 4.70 -17.88
C PRO A 247 -19.38 4.68 -16.43
N LEU A 248 -18.07 4.91 -16.26
CA LEU A 248 -17.40 5.21 -15.00
C LEU A 248 -17.14 6.73 -14.92
N ASN A 249 -17.29 7.32 -13.73
CA ASN A 249 -16.85 8.67 -13.42
C ASN A 249 -15.31 8.73 -13.43
N MET A 250 -14.71 8.78 -14.62
CA MET A 250 -13.26 8.74 -14.81
C MET A 250 -12.57 9.95 -14.18
N ASP A 251 -13.28 11.07 -14.04
CA ASP A 251 -12.80 12.28 -13.38
C ASP A 251 -12.52 12.07 -11.89
N THR A 252 -13.39 11.38 -11.15
CA THR A 252 -13.19 11.13 -9.72
C THR A 252 -12.03 10.18 -9.48
N ILE A 253 -11.87 9.16 -10.33
CA ILE A 253 -10.77 8.18 -10.26
C ILE A 253 -9.44 8.87 -10.54
N LEU A 254 -9.36 9.66 -11.62
CA LEU A 254 -8.12 10.34 -11.99
C LEU A 254 -7.73 11.44 -11.01
N LEU A 255 -8.71 12.12 -10.42
CA LEU A 255 -8.44 13.13 -9.39
C LEU A 255 -7.98 12.49 -8.08
N ALA A 256 -8.54 11.34 -7.70
CA ALA A 256 -8.07 10.56 -6.56
C ALA A 256 -6.61 10.08 -6.77
N ASP A 257 -6.30 9.59 -7.97
CA ASP A 257 -4.95 9.17 -8.36
C ASP A 257 -3.96 10.34 -8.34
N LEU A 258 -4.33 11.50 -8.88
CA LEU A 258 -3.51 12.72 -8.82
C LEU A 258 -3.29 13.21 -7.39
N ALA A 259 -4.31 13.13 -6.52
CA ALA A 259 -4.18 13.48 -5.11
C ALA A 259 -3.23 12.51 -4.37
N ALA A 260 -3.29 11.22 -4.70
CA ALA A 260 -2.38 10.22 -4.16
C ALA A 260 -0.93 10.41 -4.67
N ASP A 261 -0.73 10.79 -5.94
CA ASP A 261 0.62 11.16 -6.43
C ASP A 261 1.14 12.40 -5.72
N TYR A 262 0.30 13.41 -5.54
CA TYR A 262 0.66 14.62 -4.80
C TYR A 262 1.17 14.27 -3.40
N ALA A 263 0.49 13.38 -2.67
CA ALA A 263 0.95 12.93 -1.36
C ALA A 263 2.37 12.33 -1.42
N ALA A 264 2.64 11.44 -2.38
CA ALA A 264 3.97 10.87 -2.59
C ALA A 264 5.04 11.93 -2.93
N LYS A 265 4.68 12.96 -3.72
CA LYS A 265 5.60 14.07 -4.07
C LYS A 265 5.87 15.00 -2.90
N VAL A 266 4.90 15.23 -2.01
CA VAL A 266 5.12 15.99 -0.77
C VAL A 266 6.09 15.24 0.14
N ASP A 267 5.94 13.93 0.25
CA ASP A 267 6.84 13.11 1.06
C ASP A 267 8.28 13.17 0.54
N LEU A 268 8.46 12.97 -0.77
CA LEU A 268 9.76 13.14 -1.43
C LEU A 268 10.33 14.56 -1.25
N PHE A 269 9.48 15.59 -1.27
CA PHE A 269 9.87 16.98 -1.05
C PHE A 269 10.44 17.20 0.36
N VAL A 270 9.77 16.65 1.38
CA VAL A 270 10.23 16.69 2.78
C VAL A 270 11.49 15.86 2.98
N LEU A 271 11.63 14.74 2.27
CA LEU A 271 12.70 13.78 2.50
C LEU A 271 14.03 14.20 1.84
N ASN A 272 14.00 14.57 0.56
CA ASN A 272 15.22 14.63 -0.26
C ASN A 272 15.30 15.80 -1.26
N ASN A 273 14.46 16.83 -1.14
CA ASN A 273 14.58 17.98 -2.04
C ASN A 273 15.91 18.74 -1.82
N ASN A 274 16.54 19.19 -2.90
CA ASN A 274 17.87 19.84 -2.85
C ASN A 274 17.86 21.29 -3.39
N ALA A 275 16.68 21.92 -3.49
CA ALA A 275 16.61 23.31 -3.89
C ALA A 275 16.93 24.24 -2.72
N ALA A 276 17.60 25.36 -3.00
CA ALA A 276 17.93 26.39 -2.01
C ALA A 276 16.66 26.84 -1.25
N ASN A 277 16.75 26.92 0.08
CA ASN A 277 15.66 27.24 1.00
C ASN A 277 14.42 26.33 0.88
N LYS A 278 14.57 25.14 0.31
CA LYS A 278 13.54 24.09 0.18
C LYS A 278 14.12 22.71 0.51
N MET A 279 15.22 22.66 1.26
CA MET A 279 15.97 21.44 1.48
C MET A 279 15.16 20.45 2.32
N GLY A 280 15.09 19.20 1.87
CA GLY A 280 14.55 18.08 2.62
C GLY A 280 15.50 17.64 3.74
N LEU A 281 15.03 16.74 4.60
CA LEU A 281 15.75 16.21 5.77
C LEU A 281 17.16 15.70 5.42
N LEU A 282 17.32 15.01 4.29
CA LEU A 282 18.61 14.45 3.86
C LEU A 282 19.60 15.49 3.33
N GLN A 283 19.10 16.56 2.71
CA GLN A 283 19.92 17.58 2.05
C GLN A 283 20.20 18.79 2.94
N GLN A 284 19.53 18.87 4.09
CA GLN A 284 19.66 19.99 5.00
C GLN A 284 21.13 20.18 5.44
N THR A 285 21.63 21.40 5.28
CA THR A 285 22.96 21.77 5.76
C THR A 285 22.99 21.88 7.29
N GLY A 286 24.06 21.37 7.90
CA GLY A 286 24.30 21.48 9.34
C GLY A 286 23.67 20.38 10.18
N THR A 287 23.14 19.33 9.56
CA THR A 287 22.72 18.09 10.24
C THR A 287 23.91 17.38 10.89
N ASN A 288 23.61 16.42 11.75
CA ASN A 288 24.64 15.52 12.28
C ASN A 288 24.88 14.40 11.25
N ALA A 289 26.15 14.12 10.93
CA ALA A 289 26.51 13.09 9.98
C ALA A 289 27.14 11.91 10.73
N VAL A 290 26.46 10.77 10.74
CA VAL A 290 26.96 9.53 11.32
C VAL A 290 27.45 8.64 10.18
N THR A 291 28.76 8.45 10.11
CA THR A 291 29.34 7.58 9.06
C THR A 291 29.35 6.12 9.52
N TYR A 292 28.71 5.25 8.74
CA TYR A 292 28.74 3.81 8.91
C TYR A 292 29.53 3.15 7.77
N THR A 293 30.78 2.79 8.05
CA THR A 293 31.68 2.12 7.11
C THR A 293 31.89 0.67 7.58
N SER A 294 31.48 -0.30 6.78
CA SER A 294 31.77 -1.72 6.99
C SER A 294 31.76 -2.47 5.67
N ALA A 295 32.67 -3.43 5.50
CA ALA A 295 32.62 -4.39 4.39
C ALA A 295 31.66 -5.57 4.68
N SER A 296 31.41 -5.84 5.96
CA SER A 296 30.49 -6.88 6.43
C SER A 296 29.51 -6.25 7.43
N PRO A 297 28.47 -5.55 6.95
CA PRO A 297 27.52 -4.90 7.84
C PRO A 297 26.71 -5.94 8.62
N THR A 298 26.49 -5.69 9.91
CA THR A 298 25.69 -6.55 10.80
C THR A 298 24.70 -5.69 11.58
N VAL A 299 23.61 -6.28 12.06
CA VAL A 299 22.60 -5.56 12.85
C VAL A 299 23.19 -4.99 14.14
N ALA A 300 24.12 -5.70 14.79
CA ALA A 300 24.80 -5.21 15.99
C ALA A 300 25.65 -3.95 15.72
N LEU A 301 26.35 -3.89 14.58
CA LEU A 301 27.09 -2.70 14.17
C LEU A 301 26.14 -1.55 13.85
N LEU A 302 25.03 -1.82 13.15
CA LEU A 302 24.03 -0.80 12.85
C LEU A 302 23.40 -0.22 14.13
N TRP A 303 23.13 -1.05 15.14
CA TRP A 303 22.62 -0.59 16.43
C TRP A 303 23.54 0.42 17.11
N SER A 304 24.86 0.18 17.09
CA SER A 304 25.82 1.16 17.65
C SER A 304 25.75 2.51 16.94
N LYS A 305 25.46 2.52 15.63
CA LYS A 305 25.32 3.75 14.83
C LYS A 305 23.99 4.45 15.06
N LEU A 306 22.92 3.70 15.32
CA LEU A 306 21.64 4.27 15.76
C LEU A 306 21.80 4.94 17.12
N ALA A 307 22.48 4.29 18.08
CA ALA A 307 22.77 4.88 19.39
C ALA A 307 23.63 6.16 19.28
N ASP A 308 24.66 6.16 18.42
CA ASP A 308 25.47 7.35 18.10
C ASP A 308 24.60 8.48 17.52
N ALA A 309 23.75 8.18 16.53
CA ALA A 309 22.82 9.17 15.97
C ALA A 309 21.90 9.81 17.03
N ILE A 310 21.37 9.00 17.95
CA ILE A 310 20.50 9.46 19.05
C ILE A 310 21.28 10.33 20.05
N GLN A 311 22.48 9.90 20.41
CA GLN A 311 23.37 10.68 21.26
C GLN A 311 23.70 12.03 20.60
N GLN A 312 24.02 12.08 19.31
CA GLN A 312 24.40 13.33 18.64
C GLN A 312 23.24 14.33 18.58
N VAL A 313 22.00 13.86 18.36
CA VAL A 313 20.81 14.72 18.50
C VAL A 313 20.73 15.24 19.93
N THR A 314 20.78 14.35 20.93
CA THR A 314 20.62 14.75 22.33
C THR A 314 21.72 15.73 22.79
N THR A 315 22.97 15.53 22.37
CA THR A 315 24.11 16.39 22.70
C THR A 315 24.03 17.74 22.00
N ASN A 316 23.74 17.79 20.70
CA ASN A 316 23.82 19.03 19.93
C ASN A 316 22.51 19.84 19.94
N ARG A 317 21.36 19.16 20.08
CA ARG A 317 20.03 19.79 20.17
C ARG A 317 19.58 20.05 21.61
N PHE A 318 20.20 19.38 22.59
CA PHE A 318 19.82 19.40 24.01
C PHE A 318 18.42 18.84 24.31
N LEU A 319 17.82 18.12 23.36
CA LEU A 319 16.53 17.44 23.49
C LEU A 319 16.62 16.08 22.77
N PRO A 320 15.88 15.06 23.22
CA PRO A 320 15.91 13.74 22.60
C PRO A 320 15.20 13.73 21.22
N PRO A 321 15.62 12.84 20.29
CA PRO A 321 14.84 12.52 19.09
C PRO A 321 13.58 11.69 19.44
N ASP A 322 12.68 11.53 18.48
CA ASP A 322 11.44 10.74 18.63
C ASP A 322 11.21 9.73 17.49
N THR A 323 11.77 9.97 16.29
CA THR A 323 11.43 9.25 15.07
C THR A 323 12.69 8.76 14.33
N ILE A 324 12.63 7.52 13.84
CA ILE A 324 13.60 6.93 12.93
C ILE A 324 12.91 6.64 11.61
N VAL A 325 13.41 7.15 10.50
CA VAL A 325 12.92 6.86 9.14
C VAL A 325 13.94 6.01 8.40
N MET A 326 13.48 4.91 7.81
CA MET A 326 14.29 4.00 7.00
C MET A 326 13.52 3.41 5.82
N HIS A 327 14.25 2.96 4.80
CA HIS A 327 13.64 2.27 3.66
C HIS A 327 13.08 0.89 4.07
N PRO A 328 11.96 0.41 3.49
CA PRO A 328 11.36 -0.90 3.81
C PRO A 328 12.35 -2.06 3.76
N ARG A 329 13.25 -2.07 2.77
CA ARG A 329 14.31 -3.09 2.64
C ARG A 329 15.21 -3.20 3.87
N ARG A 330 15.49 -2.07 4.55
CA ARG A 330 16.34 -2.02 5.74
C ARG A 330 15.62 -2.54 6.95
N TRP A 331 14.35 -2.20 7.08
CA TRP A 331 13.49 -2.75 8.13
C TRP A 331 13.32 -4.27 7.98
N ALA A 332 13.08 -4.75 6.76
CA ALA A 332 13.02 -6.19 6.48
C ALA A 332 14.32 -6.92 6.85
N TYR A 333 15.48 -6.31 6.58
CA TYR A 333 16.78 -6.86 7.01
C TYR A 333 16.91 -6.94 8.54
N LEU A 334 16.40 -5.95 9.27
CA LEU A 334 16.37 -5.98 10.74
C LEU A 334 15.42 -7.06 11.29
N LEU A 335 14.27 -7.27 10.64
CA LEU A 335 13.32 -8.32 11.00
C LEU A 335 13.85 -9.73 10.73
N ALA A 336 14.58 -9.92 9.64
CA ALA A 336 15.15 -11.21 9.26
C ALA A 336 16.35 -11.63 10.15
N ALA A 337 16.95 -10.69 10.86
CA ALA A 337 18.17 -10.95 11.63
C ALA A 337 17.89 -11.74 12.91
N THR A 338 18.69 -12.79 13.12
CA THR A 338 18.65 -13.63 14.33
C THR A 338 19.95 -13.54 15.13
N ASP A 339 19.86 -13.80 16.44
CA ASP A 339 21.03 -13.98 17.30
C ASP A 339 21.75 -15.31 17.03
N SER A 340 22.85 -15.57 17.76
CA SER A 340 23.63 -16.82 17.63
C SER A 340 22.87 -18.08 18.08
N ALA A 341 21.71 -17.94 18.72
CA ALA A 341 20.83 -19.02 19.14
C ALA A 341 19.58 -19.14 18.24
N GLY A 342 19.54 -18.42 17.10
CA GLY A 342 18.43 -18.45 16.15
C GLY A 342 17.19 -17.66 16.57
N ARG A 343 17.30 -16.80 17.59
CA ARG A 343 16.18 -15.97 18.07
C ARG A 343 16.10 -14.66 17.27
N PRO A 344 14.93 -14.23 16.79
CA PRO A 344 14.78 -12.94 16.13
C PRO A 344 15.25 -11.78 17.01
N ILE A 345 16.07 -10.89 16.44
CA ILE A 345 16.63 -9.74 17.17
C ILE A 345 15.55 -8.69 17.44
N ILE A 346 14.69 -8.44 16.46
CA ILE A 346 13.49 -7.61 16.59
C ILE A 346 12.33 -8.52 16.98
N GLY A 347 11.79 -8.34 18.18
CA GLY A 347 10.65 -9.11 18.66
C GLY A 347 9.36 -8.65 17.97
N VAL A 348 8.43 -9.57 17.74
CA VAL A 348 7.05 -9.22 17.35
C VAL A 348 6.24 -8.93 18.60
N ASP A 349 5.34 -7.94 18.58
CA ASP A 349 4.59 -7.42 19.75
C ASP A 349 3.58 -8.43 20.38
N ASN A 350 3.64 -9.71 19.99
CA ASN A 350 2.74 -10.77 20.43
C ASN A 350 3.16 -11.51 21.73
N GLY A 351 4.10 -10.98 22.51
CA GLY A 351 4.49 -11.59 23.80
C GLY A 351 5.58 -10.84 24.59
N PRO A 352 5.94 -11.30 25.80
CA PRO A 352 7.02 -10.72 26.58
C PRO A 352 8.37 -10.98 25.90
N THR A 353 8.92 -9.94 25.26
CA THR A 353 10.23 -10.00 24.60
C THR A 353 11.35 -9.75 25.61
N PHE A 354 12.25 -10.72 25.79
CA PHE A 354 13.45 -10.58 26.63
C PHE A 354 14.68 -10.36 25.74
N ASN A 355 15.52 -9.37 26.07
CA ASN A 355 16.77 -9.04 25.35
C ASN A 355 16.60 -8.73 23.85
N SER A 356 15.50 -8.07 23.48
CA SER A 356 15.24 -7.64 22.10
C SER A 356 15.78 -6.23 21.83
N LEU A 357 16.26 -6.01 20.61
CA LEU A 357 16.81 -4.73 20.14
C LEU A 357 15.71 -3.73 19.74
N GLY A 358 14.49 -4.22 19.48
CA GLY A 358 13.32 -3.43 19.14
C GLY A 358 12.07 -4.31 19.00
N THR A 359 10.88 -3.73 19.04
CA THR A 359 9.62 -4.45 18.87
C THR A 359 8.94 -4.04 17.56
N SER A 360 8.29 -4.97 16.88
CA SER A 360 7.50 -4.71 15.66
C SER A 360 6.02 -4.93 15.93
N THR A 361 5.21 -3.93 15.55
CA THR A 361 3.75 -3.92 15.72
C THR A 361 2.98 -4.48 14.51
N GLY A 362 3.69 -4.97 13.47
CA GLY A 362 3.10 -5.53 12.24
C GLY A 362 3.63 -4.91 10.95
N VAL A 363 3.03 -5.31 9.82
CA VAL A 363 3.35 -4.77 8.48
C VAL A 363 2.52 -3.51 8.24
N ALA A 364 3.10 -2.36 8.58
CA ALA A 364 2.61 -0.99 8.35
C ALA A 364 1.30 -0.59 9.09
N SER A 365 1.43 0.25 10.12
CA SER A 365 0.33 1.02 10.70
C SER A 365 -0.11 2.16 9.76
N ALA A 366 -1.35 2.66 9.90
CA ALA A 366 -1.90 3.80 9.17
C ALA A 366 -1.00 5.07 9.18
N ASN A 367 -0.06 5.19 10.14
CA ASN A 367 0.90 6.30 10.23
C ASN A 367 2.34 5.90 9.83
N GLY A 368 2.52 4.80 9.10
CA GLY A 368 3.82 4.30 8.63
C GLY A 368 4.74 3.70 9.71
N VAL A 369 4.31 3.64 10.98
CA VAL A 369 5.10 2.99 12.05
C VAL A 369 5.02 1.49 11.90
N VAL A 370 6.19 0.85 11.97
CA VAL A 370 6.33 -0.60 11.89
C VAL A 370 6.84 -1.22 13.20
N GLY A 371 7.34 -0.39 14.11
CA GLY A 371 7.93 -0.83 15.36
C GLY A 371 8.63 0.27 16.12
N ARG A 372 9.36 -0.12 17.17
CA ARG A 372 10.17 0.77 18.00
C ARG A 372 11.58 0.24 18.19
N ILE A 373 12.56 1.15 18.15
CA ILE A 373 13.99 0.89 18.37
C ILE A 373 14.48 1.91 19.39
N ALA A 374 15.13 1.45 20.47
CA ALA A 374 15.67 2.33 21.52
C ALA A 374 14.63 3.34 22.11
N GLY A 375 13.34 2.96 22.12
CA GLY A 375 12.24 3.82 22.58
C GLY A 375 11.73 4.83 21.55
N LEU A 376 12.27 4.84 20.33
CA LEU A 376 11.86 5.72 19.23
C LEU A 376 10.95 4.98 18.25
N ASP A 377 10.01 5.70 17.64
CA ASP A 377 9.13 5.15 16.60
C ASP A 377 9.91 4.94 15.30
N VAL A 378 9.84 3.74 14.73
CA VAL A 378 10.41 3.41 13.42
C VAL A 378 9.34 3.56 12.36
N VAL A 379 9.56 4.49 11.45
CA VAL A 379 8.72 4.78 10.29
C VAL A 379 9.40 4.24 9.04
N VAL A 380 8.63 3.49 8.25
CA VAL A 380 9.11 2.94 6.99
C VAL A 380 8.56 3.77 5.83
N ASP A 381 9.50 4.25 5.01
CA ASP A 381 9.21 5.12 3.88
C ASP A 381 9.90 4.59 2.61
N PRO A 382 9.13 4.10 1.61
CA PRO A 382 9.68 3.63 0.33
C PRO A 382 10.28 4.74 -0.56
N GLN A 383 10.06 6.02 -0.27
CA GLN A 383 10.67 7.14 -1.00
C GLN A 383 12.10 7.44 -0.53
N VAL A 384 12.58 6.80 0.55
CA VAL A 384 13.99 6.90 0.98
C VAL A 384 14.91 6.43 -0.13
N PRO A 385 15.85 7.28 -0.62
CA PRO A 385 16.67 6.95 -1.78
C PRO A 385 17.57 5.76 -1.49
N THR A 386 17.59 4.80 -2.40
CA THR A 386 18.41 3.59 -2.31
C THR A 386 19.67 3.65 -3.18
N ASN A 387 19.89 4.79 -3.82
CA ASN A 387 20.92 5.02 -4.84
C ASN A 387 22.01 5.99 -4.37
N LEU A 388 22.18 6.17 -3.06
CA LEU A 388 23.21 7.07 -2.52
C LEU A 388 24.59 6.40 -2.42
N GLY A 389 25.61 7.24 -2.19
CA GLY A 389 26.99 6.84 -2.01
C GLY A 389 27.75 6.54 -3.30
N ALA A 390 29.05 6.30 -3.19
CA ALA A 390 29.93 6.06 -4.35
C ALA A 390 29.54 4.82 -5.17
N GLY A 391 28.93 3.81 -4.53
CA GLY A 391 28.41 2.60 -5.18
C GLY A 391 26.96 2.69 -5.64
N THR A 392 26.29 3.85 -5.47
CA THR A 392 24.88 4.08 -5.85
C THR A 392 23.90 3.02 -5.35
N ASN A 393 24.13 2.52 -4.13
CA ASN A 393 23.42 1.37 -3.59
C ASN A 393 23.13 1.51 -2.08
N GLN A 394 23.32 2.71 -1.52
CA GLN A 394 23.13 2.96 -0.09
C GLN A 394 21.72 3.49 0.18
N ASP A 395 21.12 3.00 1.28
CA ASP A 395 19.88 3.56 1.85
C ASP A 395 20.20 4.28 3.17
N PRO A 396 20.13 5.63 3.22
CA PRO A 396 20.40 6.36 4.44
C PRO A 396 19.30 6.12 5.48
N ILE A 397 19.64 6.26 6.75
CA ILE A 397 18.68 6.24 7.86
C ILE A 397 18.66 7.61 8.50
N ILE A 398 17.47 8.13 8.78
CA ILE A 398 17.28 9.45 9.36
C ILE A 398 16.77 9.26 10.78
N VAL A 399 17.47 9.85 11.76
CA VAL A 399 17.01 9.93 13.15
C VAL A 399 16.77 11.40 13.45
N PHE A 400 15.55 11.76 13.82
CA PHE A 400 15.24 13.17 14.07
C PHE A 400 14.16 13.36 15.12
N ARG A 401 14.01 14.63 15.51
CA ARG A 401 12.88 15.10 16.29
C ARG A 401 11.82 15.71 15.37
N SER A 402 10.67 15.05 15.28
CA SER A 402 9.57 15.42 14.39
C SER A 402 9.06 16.85 14.60
N SER A 403 8.90 17.24 15.87
CA SER A 403 8.39 18.56 16.29
C SER A 403 9.26 19.76 15.91
N ASP A 404 10.53 19.56 15.59
CA ASP A 404 11.45 20.65 15.20
C ASP A 404 11.40 20.95 13.69
N SER A 405 10.83 20.04 12.89
CA SER A 405 10.62 20.21 11.45
C SER A 405 9.20 20.66 11.18
N ILE A 406 9.03 21.63 10.27
CA ILE A 406 7.72 22.22 9.97
C ILE A 406 7.45 22.12 8.47
N LEU A 407 6.29 21.57 8.13
CA LEU A 407 5.70 21.54 6.80
C LEU A 407 4.51 22.48 6.78
N TRP A 408 4.54 23.47 5.90
CA TRP A 408 3.40 24.32 5.58
C TRP A 408 2.76 23.83 4.30
N GLU A 409 1.45 23.61 4.33
CA GLU A 409 0.69 23.29 3.13
C GLU A 409 -0.49 24.27 2.94
N GLY A 410 -0.71 24.72 1.71
CA GLY A 410 -1.87 25.54 1.35
C GLY A 410 -3.14 24.72 1.18
N ALA A 411 -4.23 25.34 0.71
CA ALA A 411 -5.39 24.59 0.25
C ALA A 411 -5.09 23.88 -1.09
N PRO A 412 -5.59 22.65 -1.33
CA PRO A 412 -5.52 22.02 -2.64
C PRO A 412 -6.40 22.78 -3.64
N HIS A 413 -5.88 22.98 -4.86
CA HIS A 413 -6.61 23.58 -5.96
C HIS A 413 -6.81 22.53 -7.05
N ALA A 414 -8.07 22.21 -7.34
CA ALA A 414 -8.47 21.33 -8.43
C ALA A 414 -9.30 22.13 -9.43
N GLU A 415 -8.83 22.21 -10.66
CA GLU A 415 -9.42 23.05 -11.70
C GLU A 415 -9.59 22.27 -13.01
N ALA A 416 -10.64 22.59 -13.76
CA ALA A 416 -10.91 22.01 -15.06
C ALA A 416 -11.05 23.12 -16.11
N PHE A 417 -10.30 22.99 -17.22
CA PHE A 417 -10.28 23.95 -18.31
C PHE A 417 -10.75 23.29 -19.61
N ARG A 418 -11.88 23.73 -20.14
CA ARG A 418 -12.44 23.24 -21.42
C ARG A 418 -11.86 23.98 -22.64
N GLU A 419 -11.65 25.29 -22.51
CA GLU A 419 -11.29 26.14 -23.66
C GLU A 419 -9.85 25.96 -24.12
N THR A 420 -8.93 25.59 -23.22
CA THR A 420 -7.49 25.45 -23.51
C THR A 420 -7.16 24.40 -24.56
N LYS A 421 -8.02 23.38 -24.71
CA LYS A 421 -7.86 22.25 -25.65
C LYS A 421 -9.11 22.02 -26.49
N ALA A 422 -9.86 23.10 -26.75
CA ALA A 422 -11.09 23.06 -27.53
C ALA A 422 -10.86 22.62 -28.99
N ASP A 423 -9.70 22.95 -29.56
CA ASP A 423 -9.27 22.50 -30.89
C ASP A 423 -9.05 20.98 -30.99
N GLN A 424 -8.81 20.32 -29.86
CA GLN A 424 -8.53 18.88 -29.73
C GLN A 424 -9.69 18.12 -29.05
N LEU A 425 -10.85 18.77 -28.89
CA LEU A 425 -12.02 18.23 -28.18
C LEU A 425 -11.65 17.57 -26.83
N SER A 426 -10.81 18.24 -26.03
CA SER A 426 -10.28 17.71 -24.77
C SER A 426 -10.46 18.70 -23.62
N VAL A 427 -10.57 18.19 -22.40
CA VAL A 427 -10.61 18.93 -21.14
C VAL A 427 -9.28 18.74 -20.41
N LEU A 428 -8.70 19.83 -19.91
CA LEU A 428 -7.52 19.79 -19.07
C LEU A 428 -7.95 19.85 -17.60
N LEU A 429 -7.63 18.81 -16.84
CA LEU A 429 -7.72 18.80 -15.39
C LEU A 429 -6.36 19.19 -14.81
N ARG A 430 -6.34 20.11 -13.86
CA ARG A 430 -5.14 20.55 -13.16
C ARG A 430 -5.35 20.43 -11.66
N PHE A 431 -4.40 19.79 -11.00
CA PHE A 431 -4.32 19.75 -9.54
C PHE A 431 -3.02 20.40 -9.11
N TYR A 432 -3.06 21.36 -8.19
CA TYR A 432 -1.86 21.91 -7.59
C TYR A 432 -2.07 22.31 -6.15
N ARG A 433 -0.97 22.34 -5.40
CA ARG A 433 -0.95 22.84 -4.03
C ARG A 433 0.42 23.43 -3.73
N TYR A 434 0.42 24.44 -2.89
CA TYR A 434 1.64 25.10 -2.43
C TYR A 434 2.13 24.42 -1.15
N ALA A 435 3.42 24.11 -1.10
CA ALA A 435 4.07 23.53 0.07
C ALA A 435 5.39 24.24 0.36
N ALA A 436 5.70 24.42 1.65
CA ALA A 436 7.01 24.89 2.11
C ALA A 436 7.47 24.00 3.26
N PHE A 437 8.76 23.68 3.31
CA PHE A 437 9.31 22.82 4.36
C PHE A 437 10.60 23.44 4.90
N THR A 438 10.78 23.34 6.23
CA THR A 438 12.08 23.68 6.83
C THR A 438 12.36 22.83 8.07
N THR A 439 13.61 22.36 8.14
CA THR A 439 14.26 21.86 9.35
C THR A 439 15.47 22.72 9.76
N ALA A 440 15.75 23.81 9.02
CA ALA A 440 16.93 24.65 9.23
C ALA A 440 16.89 25.45 10.54
N ARG A 441 15.70 25.58 11.16
CA ARG A 441 15.52 26.15 12.50
C ARG A 441 16.44 25.46 13.50
N TYR A 442 16.43 24.13 13.50
CA TYR A 442 17.25 23.27 14.34
C TYR A 442 17.89 22.15 13.52
N ALA A 443 18.80 22.46 12.58
CA ALA A 443 19.42 21.43 11.75
C ALA A 443 20.06 20.27 12.55
N LYS A 444 20.56 20.56 13.76
CA LYS A 444 21.15 19.58 14.69
C LYS A 444 20.13 18.65 15.37
N SER A 445 18.82 18.86 15.17
CA SER A 445 17.77 17.91 15.58
C SER A 445 17.64 16.71 14.63
N VAL A 446 18.37 16.72 13.51
CA VAL A 446 18.41 15.67 12.50
C VAL A 446 19.81 15.07 12.45
N SER A 447 19.87 13.74 12.54
CA SER A 447 21.06 12.93 12.32
C SER A 447 20.84 12.01 11.14
N VAL A 448 21.74 12.04 10.16
CA VAL A 448 21.71 11.16 8.99
C VAL A 448 22.83 10.13 9.14
N ILE A 449 22.44 8.86 9.15
CA ILE A 449 23.38 7.73 9.09
C ILE A 449 23.57 7.38 7.62
N ASN A 450 24.82 7.41 7.16
CA ASN A 450 25.16 7.05 5.80
C ASN A 450 26.54 6.38 5.70
N GLY A 451 26.82 5.68 4.61
CA GLY A 451 28.11 5.04 4.34
C GLY A 451 28.00 3.62 3.80
N THR A 452 29.15 2.97 3.58
CA THR A 452 29.21 1.64 2.94
C THR A 452 28.58 0.53 3.77
N GLY A 453 28.37 0.71 5.08
CA GLY A 453 27.61 -0.23 5.89
C GLY A 453 26.11 -0.25 5.59
N LEU A 454 25.60 0.72 4.82
CA LEU A 454 24.21 0.81 4.39
C LEU A 454 23.99 0.41 2.92
N VAL A 455 24.90 -0.37 2.31
CA VAL A 455 24.63 -0.99 1.00
C VAL A 455 23.41 -1.92 1.06
N ALA A 456 22.86 -2.24 -0.12
CA ALA A 456 21.73 -3.16 -0.27
C ALA A 456 21.90 -4.44 0.58
N PRO A 457 20.98 -4.72 1.53
CA PRO A 457 21.06 -5.90 2.36
C PRO A 457 20.91 -7.20 1.58
N THR A 458 21.55 -8.26 2.07
CA THR A 458 21.32 -9.65 1.68
C THR A 458 20.51 -10.35 2.78
N PHE A 459 19.57 -11.22 2.39
CA PHE A 459 18.67 -11.93 3.31
C PHE A 459 19.16 -13.34 3.61
#